data_AF-X0WQT4-F1
#
_entry.id   AF-X0WQT4-F1
#
_cell.length_a   1.000
_cell.length_b   1.000
_cell.length_c   1.000
_cell.angle_alpha   90.00
_cell.angle_beta   90.00
_cell.angle_gamma   90.00
#
_symmetry.space_group_name_H-M   'P 1'
#
loop_
_entity.id
_entity.type
_entity.pdbx_description
1 polymer ?
#
loop_
_entity_poly.entity_id
_entity_poly.type
_entity_poly.pdbx_seq_one_letter_code
_entity_poly.pdbx_strand_id
1 'polypeptide(L)'
;IAYEAGSWEGYMEKLLSSTAAGMAPDVFWMGAEFVPDLAPLGALLPLTEYAEADPLWWDDYLRPAREDLTWRGDIYGIPQLLSGRAVVYRKDFFAEAGLDQEKGPDTWQDLIDYAVKLTKRDSTGRITRAGFDDDWGTGSPTQLWMHFVLQSGGQLFSTDELTKETKVRYNDAAGVRATEFYKGWFQTWKFSVAGAMPHLAGLSGLVLDTAAMSYMTYGVIMNAKMYKPEIEPKLGLWWDTRMSPFTPRAHQVFA
;
A
#
# COMPACT_ATOMS: atom_id res chain seq x y z
N ILE A 1 -11.52 8.48 29.36
CA ILE A 1 -11.44 8.49 27.88
C ILE A 1 -12.73 7.88 27.36
N ALA A 2 -13.53 8.64 26.62
CA ALA A 2 -14.64 8.09 25.84
C ALA A 2 -14.09 7.68 24.46
N TYR A 3 -14.41 6.47 24.00
CA TYR A 3 -13.90 5.92 22.75
C TYR A 3 -15.03 5.72 21.76
N GLU A 4 -14.83 6.20 20.53
CA GLU A 4 -15.73 5.97 19.41
C GLU A 4 -14.97 5.26 18.29
N ALA A 5 -15.46 4.09 17.89
CA ALA A 5 -14.91 3.33 16.77
C ALA A 5 -15.74 3.58 15.49
N GLY A 6 -15.08 3.59 14.34
CA GLY A 6 -15.71 3.70 13.03
C GLY A 6 -14.94 2.94 11.95
N SER A 7 -15.56 2.75 10.79
CA SER A 7 -14.88 2.28 9.58
C SER A 7 -13.98 3.39 9.03
N TRP A 8 -12.91 3.03 8.33
CA TRP A 8 -12.06 4.00 7.64
C TRP A 8 -12.82 4.76 6.53
N GLU A 9 -13.73 4.07 5.85
CA GLU A 9 -14.62 4.68 4.87
C GLU A 9 -15.49 5.76 5.54
N GLY A 10 -15.45 6.99 4.99
CA GLY A 10 -16.14 8.15 5.52
C GLY A 10 -15.57 8.73 6.82
N TYR A 11 -14.56 8.09 7.43
CA TYR A 11 -13.98 8.54 8.71
C TYR A 11 -13.41 9.95 8.63
N MET A 12 -12.56 10.18 7.63
CA MET A 12 -11.88 11.47 7.47
C MET A 12 -12.85 12.58 7.09
N GLU A 13 -13.88 12.29 6.29
CA GLU A 13 -14.95 13.26 5.97
C GLU A 13 -15.74 13.67 7.22
N LYS A 14 -16.07 12.70 8.07
CA LYS A 14 -16.71 12.94 9.36
C LYS A 14 -15.82 13.77 10.29
N LEU A 15 -14.53 13.42 10.38
CA LEU A 15 -13.56 14.13 11.21
C LEU A 15 -13.36 15.59 10.74
N LEU A 16 -13.20 15.81 9.43
CA LEU A 16 -13.09 17.15 8.85
C LEU A 16 -14.36 17.97 9.11
N SER A 17 -15.53 17.37 8.93
CA SER A 17 -16.82 18.03 9.19
C SER A 17 -17.03 18.37 10.67
N SER A 18 -16.67 17.47 11.59
CA SER A 18 -16.79 17.72 13.03
C SER A 18 -15.79 18.79 13.50
N THR A 19 -14.58 18.80 12.93
CA THR A 19 -13.58 19.84 13.17
C THR A 19 -14.09 21.21 12.73
N ALA A 20 -14.61 21.32 11.50
CA ALA A 20 -15.19 22.56 10.99
C ALA A 20 -16.40 23.05 11.82
N ALA A 21 -17.15 22.13 12.42
CA ALA A 21 -18.28 22.43 13.30
C ALA A 21 -17.90 22.71 14.76
N GLY A 22 -16.61 22.65 15.13
CA GLY A 22 -16.15 22.84 16.51
C GLY A 22 -16.52 21.68 17.46
N MET A 23 -16.75 20.49 16.91
CA MET A 23 -17.12 19.26 17.63
C MET A 23 -16.09 18.13 17.41
N ALA A 24 -14.83 18.47 17.13
CA ALA A 24 -13.77 17.48 17.01
C ALA A 24 -13.51 16.77 18.34
N PRO A 25 -13.12 15.48 18.33
CA PRO A 25 -12.56 14.81 19.51
C PRO A 25 -11.26 15.46 19.98
N ASP A 26 -10.92 15.32 21.26
CA ASP A 26 -9.64 15.79 21.80
C ASP A 26 -8.43 15.05 21.22
N VAL A 27 -8.59 13.74 20.99
CA VAL A 27 -7.58 12.85 20.39
C VAL A 27 -8.26 11.97 19.36
N PHE A 28 -7.70 11.91 18.16
CA PHE A 28 -8.25 11.13 17.06
C PHE A 28 -7.14 10.47 16.24
N TRP A 29 -7.51 9.45 15.49
CA TRP A 29 -6.63 8.85 14.50
C TRP A 29 -6.78 9.64 13.20
N MET A 30 -5.75 9.66 12.37
CA MET A 30 -5.84 10.24 11.03
C MET A 30 -4.78 9.63 10.12
N GLY A 31 -5.02 9.70 8.82
CA GLY A 31 -3.96 9.49 7.84
C GLY A 31 -2.99 10.66 7.90
N ALA A 32 -1.68 10.39 7.85
CA ALA A 32 -0.67 11.44 7.87
C ALA A 32 -0.78 12.37 6.65
N GLU A 33 -1.36 11.88 5.55
CA GLU A 33 -1.66 12.65 4.35
C GLU A 33 -2.60 13.84 4.58
N PHE A 34 -3.34 13.88 5.70
CA PHE A 34 -4.24 14.99 6.06
C PHE A 34 -3.58 16.08 6.90
N VAL A 35 -2.34 15.88 7.37
CA VAL A 35 -1.61 16.92 8.12
C VAL A 35 -1.53 18.24 7.34
N PRO A 36 -1.20 18.26 6.04
CA PRO A 36 -1.16 19.50 5.26
C PRO A 36 -2.50 20.22 5.12
N ASP A 37 -3.63 19.52 5.27
CA ASP A 37 -4.98 20.10 5.20
C ASP A 37 -5.43 20.64 6.56
N LEU A 38 -5.08 19.95 7.65
CA LEU A 38 -5.55 20.25 9.00
C LEU A 38 -4.63 21.23 9.76
N ALA A 39 -3.31 21.13 9.59
CA ALA A 39 -2.36 22.01 10.26
C ALA A 39 -2.56 23.51 9.96
N PRO A 40 -2.77 23.96 8.70
CA PRO A 40 -3.00 25.38 8.42
C PRO A 40 -4.30 25.93 9.01
N LEU A 41 -5.27 25.06 9.28
CA LEU A 41 -6.56 25.43 9.87
C LEU A 41 -6.47 25.59 11.40
N GLY A 42 -5.32 25.28 12.01
CA GLY A 42 -5.18 25.25 13.47
C GLY A 42 -5.96 24.09 14.10
N ALA A 43 -6.33 23.07 13.32
CA ALA A 43 -7.09 21.92 13.78
C ALA A 43 -6.22 20.88 14.51
N LEU A 44 -4.90 20.99 14.40
CA LEU A 44 -3.92 20.10 15.02
C LEU A 44 -3.07 20.90 16.01
N LEU A 45 -2.88 20.34 17.21
CA LEU A 45 -1.94 20.86 18.19
C LEU A 45 -0.50 20.62 17.67
N PRO A 46 0.35 21.64 17.50
CA PRO A 46 1.76 21.44 17.25
C PRO A 46 2.40 20.73 18.45
N LEU A 47 3.11 19.63 18.17
CA LEU A 47 3.78 18.79 19.15
C LEU A 47 5.29 19.04 19.22
N THR A 48 5.82 20.00 18.46
CA THR A 48 7.26 20.29 18.34
C THR A 48 7.91 20.50 19.71
N GLU A 49 7.33 21.34 20.57
CA GLU A 49 7.87 21.61 21.92
C GLU A 49 7.91 20.34 22.79
N TYR A 50 6.97 19.42 22.62
CA TYR A 50 6.93 18.16 23.36
C TYR A 50 7.97 17.16 22.85
N ALA A 51 8.23 17.16 21.54
CA ALA A 51 9.28 16.34 20.94
C ALA A 51 10.67 16.85 21.32
N GLU A 52 10.86 18.17 21.40
CA GLU A 52 12.12 18.77 21.84
C GLU A 52 12.37 18.59 23.35
N ALA A 53 11.32 18.62 24.17
CA ALA A 53 11.43 18.41 25.61
C ALA A 53 11.80 16.98 26.01
N ASP A 54 11.41 15.99 25.21
CA ASP A 54 11.79 14.59 25.39
C ASP A 54 12.12 13.94 24.02
N PRO A 55 13.33 14.18 23.48
CA PRO A 55 13.69 13.69 22.15
C PRO A 55 13.67 12.17 22.02
N LEU A 56 13.77 11.44 23.13
CA LEU A 56 13.84 9.98 23.13
C LEU A 56 12.55 9.35 22.60
N TRP A 57 11.37 9.92 22.88
CA TRP A 57 10.13 9.38 22.32
C TRP A 57 10.01 9.67 20.82
N TRP A 58 10.49 10.82 20.35
CA TRP A 58 10.38 11.20 18.95
C TRP A 58 11.41 10.48 18.08
N ASP A 59 12.69 10.46 18.48
CA ASP A 59 13.77 9.88 17.70
C ASP A 59 13.73 8.35 17.62
N ASP A 60 12.97 7.68 18.49
CA ASP A 60 12.72 6.23 18.42
C ASP A 60 11.84 5.84 17.22
N TYR A 61 11.11 6.78 16.62
CA TYR A 61 10.33 6.52 15.42
C TYR A 61 11.18 6.53 14.14
N LEU A 62 10.83 5.61 13.24
CA LEU A 62 11.42 5.55 11.90
C LEU A 62 11.27 6.89 11.18
N ARG A 63 12.34 7.33 10.49
CA ARG A 63 12.39 8.61 9.77
C ARG A 63 11.14 8.87 8.90
N PRO A 64 10.64 7.94 8.05
CA PRO A 64 9.45 8.21 7.24
C PRO A 64 8.21 8.56 8.07
N ALA A 65 8.00 7.87 9.20
CA ALA A 65 6.87 8.15 10.09
C ALA A 65 6.95 9.54 10.72
N ARG A 66 8.18 10.01 10.99
CA ARG A 66 8.45 11.35 11.50
C ARG A 66 8.21 12.42 10.45
N GLU A 67 8.69 12.17 9.24
CA GLU A 67 8.53 13.08 8.10
C GLU A 67 7.06 13.25 7.69
N ASP A 68 6.29 12.16 7.66
CA ASP A 68 4.88 12.18 7.29
C ASP A 68 4.01 13.00 8.26
N LEU A 69 4.43 13.13 9.53
CA LEU A 69 3.73 13.92 10.55
C LEU A 69 4.33 15.32 10.77
N THR A 70 5.34 15.68 9.99
CA THR A 70 6.00 17.00 10.05
C THR A 70 5.55 17.85 8.87
N TRP A 71 5.03 19.03 9.15
CA TRP A 71 4.63 19.98 8.11
C TRP A 71 5.21 21.37 8.38
N ARG A 72 5.93 21.91 7.39
CA ARG A 72 6.62 23.21 7.49
C ARG A 72 7.54 23.37 8.72
N GLY A 73 8.10 22.26 9.19
CA GLY A 73 9.04 22.24 10.32
C GLY A 73 8.39 21.91 11.67
N ASP A 74 7.05 21.88 11.75
CA ASP A 74 6.33 21.55 12.97
C ASP A 74 5.78 20.13 12.94
N ILE A 75 5.79 19.47 14.11
CA ILE A 75 5.27 18.11 14.30
C ILE A 75 3.78 18.21 14.66
N TYR A 76 2.92 17.42 14.01
CA TYR A 76 1.46 17.52 14.20
C TYR A 76 0.77 16.20 14.57
N GLY A 77 1.54 15.18 14.95
CA GLY A 77 0.98 13.91 15.38
C GLY A 77 2.01 12.99 16.02
N ILE A 78 1.49 11.91 16.61
CA ILE A 78 2.29 10.84 17.20
C ILE A 78 2.14 9.61 16.31
N PRO A 79 3.23 9.02 15.78
CA PRO A 79 3.14 7.81 14.98
C PRO A 79 2.57 6.66 15.80
N GLN A 80 1.41 6.15 15.37
CA GLN A 80 0.76 5.00 16.00
C GLN A 80 0.91 3.72 15.18
N LEU A 81 0.82 3.83 13.85
CA LEU A 81 0.89 2.71 12.93
C LEU A 81 1.59 3.12 11.64
N LEU A 82 2.66 2.42 11.28
CA LEU A 82 3.26 2.53 9.95
C LEU A 82 2.76 1.38 9.07
N SER A 83 2.05 1.74 8.00
CA SER A 83 1.44 0.76 7.08
C SER A 83 2.31 0.57 5.84
N GLY A 84 3.32 -0.28 5.96
CA GLY A 84 4.11 -0.74 4.81
C GLY A 84 3.34 -1.76 3.97
N ARG A 85 3.55 -1.72 2.65
CA ARG A 85 3.06 -2.75 1.73
C ARG A 85 4.20 -3.65 1.26
N ALA A 86 3.88 -4.93 1.13
CA ALA A 86 4.74 -5.96 0.61
C ALA A 86 3.98 -6.80 -0.41
N VAL A 87 4.69 -7.60 -1.20
CA VAL A 87 4.03 -8.66 -1.97
C VAL A 87 3.78 -9.82 -1.02
N VAL A 88 2.51 -10.14 -0.83
CA VAL A 88 2.08 -11.33 -0.10
C VAL A 88 1.64 -12.37 -1.11
N TYR A 89 2.07 -13.61 -0.90
CA TYR A 89 1.81 -14.70 -1.85
C TYR A 89 1.49 -16.01 -1.15
N ARG A 90 0.89 -16.94 -1.91
CA ARG A 90 0.54 -18.29 -1.45
C ARG A 90 1.64 -19.28 -1.80
N LYS A 91 2.40 -19.71 -0.79
CA LYS A 91 3.52 -20.66 -0.93
C LYS A 91 3.07 -22.01 -1.49
N ASP A 92 1.89 -22.48 -1.10
CA ASP A 92 1.31 -23.71 -1.64
C ASP A 92 0.93 -23.58 -3.12
N PHE A 93 0.50 -22.40 -3.58
CA PHE A 93 0.27 -22.16 -5.01
C PHE A 93 1.58 -22.01 -5.80
N PHE A 94 2.62 -21.44 -5.17
CA PHE A 94 3.96 -21.44 -5.75
C PHE A 94 4.48 -22.86 -5.93
N ALA A 95 4.35 -23.71 -4.91
CA ALA A 95 4.71 -25.14 -4.99
C ALA A 95 3.93 -25.87 -6.10
N GLU A 96 2.62 -25.64 -6.20
CA GLU A 96 1.76 -26.19 -7.25
C GLU A 96 2.26 -25.82 -8.66
N ALA A 97 2.79 -24.61 -8.82
CA ALA A 97 3.32 -24.09 -10.08
C ALA A 97 4.82 -24.36 -10.31
N GLY A 98 5.49 -25.06 -9.39
CA GLY A 98 6.93 -25.33 -9.45
C GLY A 98 7.81 -24.08 -9.25
N LEU A 99 7.31 -23.07 -8.54
CA LEU A 99 8.04 -21.87 -8.14
C LEU A 99 8.69 -22.05 -6.76
N ASP A 100 9.74 -21.28 -6.49
CA ASP A 100 10.41 -21.24 -5.18
C ASP A 100 9.51 -20.56 -4.15
N GLN A 101 9.16 -21.28 -3.09
CA GLN A 101 8.22 -20.84 -2.05
C GLN A 101 8.77 -19.75 -1.12
N GLU A 102 10.07 -19.46 -1.18
CA GLU A 102 10.70 -18.45 -0.32
C GLU A 102 11.11 -17.20 -1.11
N LYS A 103 10.85 -17.18 -2.44
CA LYS A 103 11.28 -16.09 -3.33
C LYS A 103 10.11 -15.47 -4.10
N GLY A 104 9.81 -14.21 -3.77
CA GLY A 104 8.86 -13.39 -4.52
C GLY A 104 9.46 -12.78 -5.80
N PRO A 105 8.67 -12.04 -6.59
CA PRO A 105 9.14 -11.41 -7.81
C PRO A 105 10.11 -10.23 -7.53
N ASP A 106 11.29 -10.25 -8.17
CA ASP A 106 12.31 -9.20 -8.07
C ASP A 106 12.18 -8.12 -9.17
N THR A 107 11.54 -8.49 -10.27
CA THR A 107 11.34 -7.62 -11.44
C THR A 107 9.89 -7.63 -11.89
N TRP A 108 9.51 -6.64 -12.70
CA TRP A 108 8.20 -6.64 -13.35
C TRP A 108 7.99 -7.86 -14.24
N GLN A 109 9.06 -8.37 -14.86
CA GLN A 109 8.99 -9.59 -15.67
C GLN A 109 8.75 -10.82 -14.79
N ASP A 110 9.41 -10.94 -13.63
CA ASP A 110 9.14 -12.03 -12.68
C ASP A 110 7.68 -11.98 -12.20
N LEU A 111 7.17 -10.77 -11.90
CA LEU A 111 5.77 -10.60 -11.52
C LEU A 111 4.84 -11.15 -12.60
N ILE A 112 5.06 -10.76 -13.86
CA ILE A 112 4.26 -11.25 -14.99
C ILE A 112 4.36 -12.77 -15.10
N ASP A 113 5.59 -13.31 -15.13
CA ASP A 113 5.84 -14.74 -15.35
C ASP A 113 5.22 -15.59 -14.24
N TYR A 114 5.34 -15.15 -12.98
CA TYR A 114 4.79 -15.86 -11.83
C TYR A 114 3.27 -15.75 -11.85
N ALA A 115 2.72 -14.56 -12.08
CA ALA A 115 1.28 -14.34 -12.10
C ALA A 115 0.61 -15.16 -13.22
N VAL A 116 1.20 -15.22 -14.42
CA VAL A 116 0.68 -16.04 -15.52
C VAL A 116 0.66 -17.52 -15.14
N LYS A 117 1.74 -18.05 -14.55
CA LYS A 117 1.81 -19.46 -14.10
C LYS A 117 0.79 -19.79 -13.01
N LEU A 118 0.53 -18.84 -12.11
CA LEU A 118 -0.34 -19.03 -10.95
C LEU A 118 -1.83 -18.88 -11.28
N THR A 119 -2.15 -18.23 -12.40
CA THR A 119 -3.52 -17.99 -12.84
C THR A 119 -4.24 -19.30 -13.16
N LYS A 120 -5.46 -19.47 -12.63
CA LYS A 120 -6.35 -20.59 -12.99
C LYS A 120 -7.63 -20.07 -13.63
N ARG A 121 -8.16 -20.87 -14.55
CA ARG A 121 -9.38 -20.58 -15.30
C ARG A 121 -10.33 -21.76 -15.26
N ASP A 122 -11.63 -21.49 -15.30
CA ASP A 122 -12.65 -22.51 -15.55
C ASP A 122 -12.76 -22.84 -17.06
N SER A 123 -13.65 -23.78 -17.40
CA SER A 123 -13.88 -24.22 -18.78
C SER A 123 -14.42 -23.13 -19.72
N THR A 124 -14.94 -22.03 -19.17
CA THR A 124 -15.42 -20.87 -19.95
C THR A 124 -14.31 -19.83 -20.18
N GLY A 125 -13.11 -20.07 -19.64
CA GLY A 125 -11.97 -19.16 -19.73
C GLY A 125 -11.96 -18.07 -18.66
N ARG A 126 -12.96 -18.04 -17.77
CA ARG A 126 -13.05 -17.08 -16.67
C ARG A 126 -12.01 -17.41 -15.60
N ILE A 127 -11.35 -16.38 -15.07
CA ILE A 127 -10.37 -16.52 -13.99
C ILE A 127 -11.08 -16.99 -12.72
N THR A 128 -10.64 -18.10 -12.16
CA THR A 128 -11.08 -18.63 -10.86
C THR A 128 -10.05 -18.37 -9.77
N ARG A 129 -8.78 -18.21 -10.15
CA ARG A 129 -7.69 -17.72 -9.30
C ARG A 129 -6.86 -16.71 -10.07
N ALA A 130 -6.83 -15.46 -9.60
CA ALA A 130 -5.94 -14.45 -10.14
C ALA A 130 -4.49 -14.76 -9.77
N GLY A 131 -3.58 -14.60 -10.73
CA GLY A 131 -2.15 -14.71 -10.48
C GLY A 131 -1.62 -13.59 -9.60
N PHE A 132 -2.14 -12.38 -9.82
CA PHE A 132 -1.89 -11.21 -8.98
C PHE A 132 -3.19 -10.41 -8.85
N ASP A 133 -3.61 -10.16 -7.62
CA ASP A 133 -4.80 -9.39 -7.28
C ASP A 133 -4.41 -7.96 -6.93
N ASP A 134 -5.05 -7.01 -7.59
CA ASP A 134 -4.82 -5.58 -7.39
C ASP A 134 -5.59 -5.01 -6.18
N ASP A 135 -6.37 -5.87 -5.52
CA ASP A 135 -7.01 -5.62 -4.24
C ASP A 135 -7.98 -4.42 -4.25
N TRP A 136 -8.67 -4.23 -5.38
CA TRP A 136 -9.68 -3.18 -5.56
C TRP A 136 -10.78 -3.15 -4.49
N GLY A 137 -11.00 -4.23 -3.71
CA GLY A 137 -12.01 -4.30 -2.65
C GLY A 137 -11.53 -4.27 -1.20
N THR A 138 -10.21 -4.30 -0.92
CA THR A 138 -9.68 -4.07 0.45
C THR A 138 -8.54 -3.06 0.51
N GLY A 139 -8.07 -2.59 -0.64
CA GLY A 139 -6.97 -1.65 -0.78
C GLY A 139 -7.29 -0.48 -1.71
N SER A 140 -6.27 0.33 -2.00
CA SER A 140 -6.36 1.45 -2.93
C SER A 140 -5.58 1.13 -4.21
N PRO A 141 -6.25 0.93 -5.36
CA PRO A 141 -5.56 0.70 -6.64
C PRO A 141 -4.69 1.89 -7.05
N THR A 142 -5.07 3.09 -6.62
CA THR A 142 -4.27 4.30 -6.78
C THR A 142 -2.92 4.16 -6.08
N GLN A 143 -2.91 3.67 -4.83
CA GLN A 143 -1.66 3.45 -4.11
C GLN A 143 -0.81 2.37 -4.78
N LEU A 144 -1.40 1.25 -5.23
CA LEU A 144 -0.68 0.24 -6.00
C LEU A 144 -0.03 0.84 -7.26
N TRP A 145 -0.78 1.60 -8.05
CA TRP A 145 -0.27 2.26 -9.23
C TRP A 145 0.87 3.24 -8.92
N MET A 146 0.78 4.01 -7.83
CA MET A 146 1.86 4.90 -7.38
C MET A 146 3.18 4.14 -7.14
N HIS A 147 3.13 2.90 -6.61
CA HIS A 147 4.34 2.09 -6.45
C HIS A 147 5.01 1.80 -7.81
N PHE A 148 4.23 1.52 -8.85
CA PHE A 148 4.78 1.28 -10.19
C PHE A 148 5.35 2.56 -10.84
N VAL A 149 4.78 3.72 -10.56
CA VAL A 149 5.36 5.02 -10.99
C VAL A 149 6.73 5.22 -10.34
N LEU A 150 6.83 5.01 -9.03
CA LEU A 150 8.08 5.15 -8.28
C LEU A 150 9.13 4.11 -8.69
N GLN A 151 8.74 2.85 -8.86
CA GLN A 151 9.62 1.78 -9.38
C GLN A 151 10.14 2.09 -10.80
N SER A 152 9.36 2.83 -11.59
CA SER A 152 9.76 3.32 -12.93
C SER A 152 10.75 4.49 -12.91
N GLY A 153 11.23 4.89 -11.73
CA GLY A 153 12.07 6.08 -11.53
C GLY A 153 11.29 7.39 -11.67
N GLY A 154 9.96 7.34 -11.61
CA GLY A 154 9.10 8.50 -11.70
C GLY A 154 8.88 9.19 -10.35
N GLN A 155 8.19 10.33 -10.41
CA GLN A 155 7.71 11.07 -9.24
C GLN A 155 6.23 11.37 -9.44
N LEU A 156 5.47 11.48 -8.34
CA LEU A 156 4.07 11.90 -8.43
C LEU A 156 3.96 13.41 -8.64
N PHE A 157 4.79 14.15 -7.90
CA PHE A 157 4.90 15.60 -7.91
C PHE A 157 6.37 15.99 -7.79
N SER A 158 6.72 17.20 -8.22
CA SER A 158 8.02 17.82 -7.98
C SER A 158 7.83 19.26 -7.54
N THR A 159 8.59 19.72 -6.55
CA THR A 159 8.59 21.13 -6.15
C THR A 159 9.87 21.79 -6.62
N ASP A 160 9.74 22.88 -7.37
CA ASP A 160 10.89 23.68 -7.78
C ASP A 160 11.49 24.40 -6.57
N GLU A 161 12.79 24.24 -6.34
CA GLU A 161 13.43 24.74 -5.12
C GLU A 161 13.46 26.26 -5.04
N LEU A 162 13.53 26.96 -6.17
CA LEU A 162 13.66 28.42 -6.25
C LEU A 162 12.30 29.12 -6.21
N THR A 163 11.38 28.65 -7.03
CA THR A 163 10.04 29.25 -7.20
C THR A 163 9.02 28.70 -6.21
N LYS A 164 9.31 27.57 -5.56
CA LYS A 164 8.39 26.80 -4.69
C LYS A 164 7.14 26.30 -5.41
N GLU A 165 7.13 26.31 -6.75
CA GLU A 165 6.02 25.82 -7.56
C GLU A 165 5.99 24.28 -7.54
N THR A 166 4.84 23.71 -7.21
CA THR A 166 4.60 22.26 -7.32
C THR A 166 4.05 21.91 -8.69
N LYS A 167 4.73 21.00 -9.40
CA LYS A 167 4.31 20.47 -10.69
C LYS A 167 3.85 19.03 -10.57
N VAL A 168 2.77 18.70 -11.27
CA VAL A 168 2.31 17.32 -11.45
C VAL A 168 3.29 16.58 -12.35
N ARG A 169 3.77 15.41 -11.90
CA ARG A 169 4.76 14.58 -12.61
C ARG A 169 4.28 13.16 -12.88
N TYR A 170 3.18 12.74 -12.25
CA TYR A 170 2.68 11.37 -12.36
C TYR A 170 2.24 10.97 -13.78
N ASN A 171 2.07 11.93 -14.70
CA ASN A 171 1.69 11.71 -16.10
C ASN A 171 2.89 11.72 -17.07
N ASP A 172 4.12 11.81 -16.57
CA ASP A 172 5.34 11.69 -17.36
C ASP A 172 5.52 10.26 -17.92
N ALA A 173 6.59 10.03 -18.67
CA ALA A 173 6.92 8.72 -19.26
C ALA A 173 6.94 7.57 -18.24
N ALA A 174 7.37 7.81 -17.00
CA ALA A 174 7.31 6.82 -15.92
C ALA A 174 5.86 6.48 -15.52
N GLY A 175 5.00 7.50 -15.44
CA GLY A 175 3.56 7.36 -15.24
C GLY A 175 2.88 6.55 -16.33
N VAL A 176 3.17 6.89 -17.58
CA VAL A 176 2.65 6.16 -18.76
C VAL A 176 3.10 4.70 -18.72
N ARG A 177 4.38 4.42 -18.41
CA ARG A 177 4.89 3.04 -18.27
C ARG A 177 4.15 2.26 -17.18
N ALA A 178 3.98 2.85 -16.00
CA ALA A 178 3.25 2.23 -14.90
C ALA A 178 1.80 1.91 -15.28
N THR A 179 1.13 2.85 -15.97
CA THR A 179 -0.24 2.66 -16.44
C THR A 179 -0.36 1.56 -17.48
N GLU A 180 0.54 1.52 -18.49
CA GLU A 180 0.51 0.45 -19.50
C GLU A 180 0.86 -0.91 -18.91
N PHE A 181 1.78 -0.96 -17.93
CA PHE A 181 2.04 -2.18 -17.17
C PHE A 181 0.79 -2.65 -16.43
N TYR A 182 0.17 -1.79 -15.62
CA TYR A 182 -1.01 -2.16 -14.85
C TYR A 182 -2.20 -2.56 -15.74
N LYS A 183 -2.43 -1.83 -16.83
CA LYS A 183 -3.44 -2.17 -17.86
C LYS A 183 -3.17 -3.53 -18.52
N GLY A 184 -1.89 -3.85 -18.75
CA GLY A 184 -1.47 -5.13 -19.32
C GLY A 184 -1.90 -6.33 -18.49
N TRP A 185 -2.05 -6.19 -17.16
CA TRP A 185 -2.51 -7.27 -16.27
C TRP A 185 -3.89 -7.80 -16.66
N PHE A 186 -4.76 -6.91 -17.12
CA PHE A 186 -6.13 -7.21 -17.49
C PHE A 186 -6.30 -7.48 -18.99
N GLN A 187 -5.53 -6.79 -19.84
CA GLN A 187 -5.76 -6.79 -21.29
C GLN A 187 -4.78 -7.69 -22.05
N THR A 188 -3.51 -7.69 -21.65
CA THR A 188 -2.42 -8.35 -22.38
C THR A 188 -2.10 -9.72 -21.79
N TRP A 189 -1.66 -9.76 -20.53
CA TRP A 189 -1.27 -10.98 -19.83
C TRP A 189 -2.44 -11.68 -19.15
N LYS A 190 -3.53 -10.93 -18.89
CA LYS A 190 -4.82 -11.44 -18.41
C LYS A 190 -4.71 -12.30 -17.14
N PHE A 191 -3.78 -12.01 -16.23
CA PHE A 191 -3.63 -12.75 -14.97
C PHE A 191 -4.46 -12.18 -13.82
N SER A 192 -5.14 -11.05 -14.04
CA SER A 192 -5.97 -10.36 -13.06
C SER A 192 -7.34 -10.01 -13.63
N VAL A 193 -8.27 -9.59 -12.76
CA VAL A 193 -9.65 -9.21 -13.09
C VAL A 193 -9.87 -7.76 -12.70
N ALA A 194 -10.34 -6.94 -13.65
CA ALA A 194 -10.66 -5.54 -13.37
C ALA A 194 -11.85 -5.46 -12.40
N GLY A 195 -11.71 -4.70 -11.31
CA GLY A 195 -12.72 -4.62 -10.25
C GLY A 195 -12.56 -5.66 -9.12
N ALA A 196 -11.36 -6.25 -9.01
CA ALA A 196 -10.97 -7.30 -8.08
C ALA A 196 -11.64 -8.67 -8.25
N MET A 197 -10.98 -9.70 -7.71
CA MET A 197 -11.64 -10.96 -7.40
C MET A 197 -12.67 -10.74 -6.26
N PRO A 198 -13.69 -11.62 -6.12
CA PRO A 198 -14.68 -11.46 -5.07
C PRO A 198 -14.03 -11.37 -3.67
N HIS A 199 -14.20 -10.22 -3.01
CA HIS A 199 -13.92 -10.04 -1.60
C HIS A 199 -15.18 -10.36 -0.80
N LEU A 200 -15.04 -11.13 0.28
CA LEU A 200 -16.15 -11.45 1.17
C LEU A 200 -15.89 -10.79 2.52
N ALA A 201 -16.76 -9.86 2.92
CA ALA A 201 -16.65 -9.16 4.20
C ALA A 201 -15.26 -8.52 4.46
N GLY A 202 -14.62 -7.99 3.41
CA GLY A 202 -13.28 -7.39 3.51
C GLY A 202 -12.11 -8.38 3.60
N LEU A 203 -12.35 -9.67 3.32
CA LEU A 203 -11.27 -10.66 3.20
C LEU A 203 -10.62 -10.60 1.81
N SER A 204 -9.29 -10.69 1.79
CA SER A 204 -8.51 -10.68 0.55
C SER A 204 -8.66 -11.97 -0.24
N GLY A 205 -8.38 -11.90 -1.55
CA GLY A 205 -8.39 -13.09 -2.39
C GLY A 205 -7.37 -14.16 -1.98
N LEU A 206 -6.29 -13.76 -1.30
CA LEU A 206 -5.28 -14.69 -0.76
C LEU A 206 -5.87 -15.61 0.32
N VAL A 207 -6.76 -15.07 1.15
CA VAL A 207 -7.47 -15.82 2.20
C VAL A 207 -8.58 -16.67 1.58
N LEU A 208 -9.25 -16.15 0.54
CA LEU A 208 -10.39 -16.80 -0.11
C LEU A 208 -10.00 -17.83 -1.20
N ASP A 209 -8.70 -18.12 -1.38
CA ASP A 209 -8.16 -18.98 -2.45
C ASP A 209 -8.42 -18.46 -3.89
N THR A 210 -8.86 -17.20 -4.04
CA THR A 210 -9.18 -16.57 -5.32
C THR A 210 -8.02 -15.75 -5.89
N ALA A 211 -6.94 -15.57 -5.14
CA ALA A 211 -5.71 -14.92 -5.61
C ALA A 211 -4.46 -15.68 -5.13
N ALA A 212 -3.38 -15.59 -5.91
CA ALA A 212 -2.10 -16.21 -5.58
C ALA A 212 -1.04 -15.23 -5.06
N MET A 213 -1.06 -13.99 -5.53
CA MET A 213 -0.22 -12.90 -5.07
C MET A 213 -1.04 -11.62 -4.94
N SER A 214 -0.66 -10.71 -4.06
CA SER A 214 -1.22 -9.36 -3.99
C SER A 214 -0.27 -8.41 -3.25
N TYR A 215 -0.39 -7.11 -3.53
CA TYR A 215 0.28 -6.06 -2.75
C TYR A 215 -0.56 -5.73 -1.52
N MET A 216 -0.15 -6.19 -0.34
CA MET A 216 -0.96 -6.06 0.87
C MET A 216 -0.14 -5.51 2.04
N THR A 217 -0.86 -5.00 3.02
CA THR A 217 -0.32 -4.69 4.34
C THR A 217 -0.25 -5.97 5.18
N TYR A 218 0.46 -5.93 6.31
CA TYR A 218 0.51 -7.04 7.25
C TYR A 218 -0.88 -7.49 7.77
N GLY A 219 -1.91 -6.65 7.62
CA GLY A 219 -3.28 -6.95 8.04
C GLY A 219 -3.84 -8.24 7.43
N VAL A 220 -3.39 -8.64 6.24
CA VAL A 220 -3.81 -9.91 5.63
C VAL A 220 -3.43 -11.14 6.47
N ILE A 221 -2.28 -11.10 7.15
CA ILE A 221 -1.83 -12.19 8.04
C ILE A 221 -2.75 -12.26 9.27
N MET A 222 -3.13 -11.10 9.81
CA MET A 222 -4.08 -11.03 10.94
C MET A 222 -5.46 -11.53 10.54
N ASN A 223 -5.95 -11.15 9.35
CA ASN A 223 -7.22 -11.65 8.81
C ASN A 223 -7.18 -13.16 8.60
N ALA A 224 -6.08 -13.71 8.06
CA ALA A 224 -5.90 -15.15 7.94
C ALA A 224 -5.97 -15.84 9.32
N LYS A 225 -5.25 -15.33 10.34
CA LYS A 225 -5.31 -15.89 11.70
C LYS A 225 -6.72 -15.91 12.28
N MET A 226 -7.49 -14.83 12.08
CA MET A 226 -8.82 -14.69 12.67
C MET A 226 -9.89 -15.52 11.96
N TYR A 227 -9.85 -15.56 10.62
CA TYR A 227 -10.96 -16.09 9.84
C TYR A 227 -10.65 -17.40 9.11
N LYS A 228 -9.37 -17.72 8.88
CA LYS A 228 -8.94 -18.91 8.14
C LYS A 228 -7.50 -19.33 8.50
N PRO A 229 -7.27 -19.75 9.77
CA PRO A 229 -5.93 -19.89 10.36
C PRO A 229 -5.04 -20.91 9.63
N GLU A 230 -5.62 -21.88 8.90
CA GLU A 230 -4.88 -22.84 8.08
C GLU A 230 -4.16 -22.22 6.87
N ILE A 231 -4.53 -20.98 6.48
CA ILE A 231 -3.86 -20.24 5.41
C ILE A 231 -2.65 -19.46 5.92
N GLU A 232 -2.63 -19.02 7.18
CA GLU A 232 -1.53 -18.23 7.74
C GLU A 232 -0.13 -18.84 7.47
N PRO A 233 0.15 -20.12 7.77
CA PRO A 233 1.49 -20.68 7.54
C PRO A 233 1.85 -20.82 6.05
N LYS A 234 0.87 -20.68 5.16
CA LYS A 234 1.02 -20.76 3.70
C LYS A 234 1.24 -19.39 3.06
N LEU A 235 1.15 -18.31 3.82
CA LEU A 235 1.47 -16.98 3.35
C LEU A 235 2.99 -16.77 3.37
N GLY A 236 3.51 -16.28 2.25
CA GLY A 236 4.87 -15.75 2.12
C GLY A 236 4.82 -14.22 2.02
N LEU A 237 5.87 -13.57 2.52
CA LEU A 237 6.03 -12.13 2.48
C LEU A 237 7.33 -11.79 1.74
N TRP A 238 7.22 -11.01 0.67
CA TRP A 238 8.36 -10.48 -0.06
C TRP A 238 8.44 -8.96 0.14
N TRP A 239 9.40 -8.53 0.94
CA TRP A 239 9.54 -7.14 1.38
C TRP A 239 10.33 -6.26 0.41
N ASP A 240 11.15 -6.83 -0.48
CA ASP A 240 11.81 -6.02 -1.52
C ASP A 240 10.82 -5.71 -2.64
N THR A 241 10.05 -4.66 -2.40
CA THR A 241 9.05 -4.16 -3.34
C THR A 241 9.65 -3.21 -4.36
N ARG A 242 10.97 -3.00 -4.39
CA ARG A 242 11.63 -2.11 -5.38
C ARG A 242 11.87 -2.86 -6.67
N MET A 243 10.81 -3.46 -7.20
CA MET A 243 10.91 -4.28 -8.40
C MET A 243 11.48 -3.45 -9.54
N SER A 244 12.50 -3.98 -10.19
CA SER A 244 13.07 -3.33 -11.35
C SER A 244 12.08 -3.46 -12.51
N PRO A 245 11.70 -2.34 -13.19
CA PRO A 245 10.99 -2.40 -14.46
C PRO A 245 11.92 -2.87 -15.60
N PHE A 246 13.22 -2.96 -15.33
CA PHE A 246 14.26 -3.44 -16.23
C PHE A 246 14.85 -4.76 -15.71
N THR A 247 15.77 -5.38 -16.45
CA THR A 247 16.47 -6.64 -16.09
C THR A 247 16.93 -6.73 -14.63
N PRO A 248 17.13 -7.95 -14.09
CA PRO A 248 17.34 -8.18 -12.66
C PRO A 248 18.45 -7.30 -12.08
N ARG A 249 18.16 -6.65 -10.94
CA ARG A 249 19.20 -5.98 -10.17
C ARG A 249 20.11 -7.05 -9.57
N ALA A 250 21.42 -6.88 -9.73
CA ALA A 250 22.33 -7.40 -8.72
C ALA A 250 21.96 -6.70 -7.40
N HIS A 251 21.63 -7.46 -6.36
CA HIS A 251 21.28 -6.92 -5.04
C HIS A 251 22.38 -5.96 -4.56
N GLN A 252 22.18 -4.66 -4.76
CA GLN A 252 22.97 -3.65 -4.06
C GLN A 252 22.31 -3.46 -2.71
N VAL A 253 22.89 -4.15 -1.72
CA VAL A 253 22.72 -3.83 -0.31
C VAL A 253 23.28 -2.41 -0.13
N PHE A 254 22.40 -1.43 0.01
CA PHE A 254 22.81 -0.13 0.53
C PHE A 254 22.79 -0.25 2.05
N ALA A 255 23.97 -0.07 2.65
CA ALA A 255 24.20 0.05 4.09
C ALA A 255 23.62 1.37 4.62
#